data_AF-A0A137QA72-F1
#
_entry.id   AF-A0A137QA72-F1
#
_cell.length_a   1.000
_cell.length_b   1.000
_cell.length_c   1.000
_cell.angle_alpha   90.00
_cell.angle_beta   90.00
_cell.angle_gamma   90.00
#
_symmetry.space_group_name_H-M   'P 1'
#
loop_
_entity.id
_entity.type
_entity.pdbx_description
1 polymer ?
#
loop_
_entity_poly.entity_id
_entity_poly.type
_entity_poly.pdbx_seq_one_letter_code
_entity_poly.pdbx_strand_id
1 'polypeptide(L)'
;MIGTDCDREGEHIGMKIATVCRNANRTIVVKRARFSAIIARQIHRAAQHPVELDHASRRYRSTDSTQPQDGAAFTRMQTLSLQNRFQVFSGKLVSYGPCQFPTLGFVVQPYNQVKNFVTESFQLDILQLDRSRSVPRTFRDELFSTRVEDVSL
;
A
#
# COMPACT_ATOMS: atom_id res chain seq x y z
N MET A 1 -17.29 28.10 4.81
CA MET A 1 -17.67 26.67 4.83
C MET A 1 -16.56 25.88 4.15
N ILE A 2 -16.13 24.75 4.70
CA ILE A 2 -15.07 23.88 4.17
C ILE A 2 -15.73 22.67 3.50
N GLY A 3 -15.36 22.42 2.25
CA GLY A 3 -15.89 21.36 1.39
C GLY A 3 -14.81 20.39 0.89
N THR A 4 -13.78 20.12 1.70
CA THR A 4 -12.78 19.09 1.41
C THR A 4 -13.41 17.69 1.38
N ASP A 5 -12.69 16.69 0.88
CA ASP A 5 -13.15 15.30 0.88
C ASP A 5 -13.45 14.80 2.30
N CYS A 6 -14.44 13.90 2.43
CA CYS A 6 -14.94 13.43 3.73
C CYS A 6 -14.15 12.23 4.28
N ASP A 7 -12.82 12.32 4.25
CA ASP A 7 -11.90 11.38 4.87
C ASP A 7 -11.02 12.05 5.93
N ARG A 8 -10.10 11.29 6.54
CA ARG A 8 -9.21 11.81 7.59
C ARG A 8 -8.27 12.90 7.07
N GLU A 9 -7.81 12.82 5.82
CA GLU A 9 -6.90 13.81 5.25
C GLU A 9 -7.64 15.10 4.90
N GLY A 10 -8.85 15.00 4.37
CA GLY A 10 -9.72 16.14 4.08
C GLY A 10 -10.13 16.91 5.34
N GLU A 11 -10.39 16.23 6.47
CA GLU A 11 -10.59 16.90 7.77
C GLU A 11 -9.29 17.59 8.24
N HIS A 12 -8.14 16.96 8.04
CA HIS A 12 -6.83 17.53 8.39
C HIS A 12 -6.49 18.79 7.58
N ILE A 13 -6.73 18.76 6.27
CA ILE A 13 -6.58 19.92 5.37
C ILE A 13 -7.59 21.00 5.78
N GLY A 14 -8.83 20.63 6.05
CA GLY A 14 -9.85 21.54 6.56
C GLY A 14 -9.41 22.28 7.82
N MET A 15 -8.79 21.58 8.77
CA MET A 15 -8.22 22.18 9.98
C MET A 15 -7.10 23.19 9.68
N LYS A 16 -6.22 22.91 8.71
CA LYS A 16 -5.16 23.85 8.29
C LYS A 16 -5.77 25.11 7.71
N ILE A 17 -6.73 24.97 6.79
CA ILE A 17 -7.46 26.10 6.20
C ILE A 17 -8.12 26.94 7.30
N ALA A 18 -8.84 26.29 8.21
CA ALA A 18 -9.49 26.96 9.34
C ALA A 18 -8.50 27.74 10.21
N THR A 19 -7.30 27.20 10.43
CA THR A 19 -6.23 27.85 11.22
C THR A 19 -5.70 29.09 10.50
N VAL A 20 -5.38 28.98 9.22
CA VAL A 20 -4.92 30.13 8.40
C VAL A 20 -5.98 31.22 8.35
N CYS A 21 -7.25 30.86 8.10
CA CYS A 21 -8.34 31.83 8.08
C CYS A 21 -8.57 32.51 9.44
N ARG A 22 -8.45 31.77 10.56
CA ARG A 22 -8.58 32.35 11.90
C ARG A 22 -7.42 33.26 12.29
N ASN A 23 -6.22 33.01 11.76
CA ASN A 23 -5.08 33.90 11.94
C ASN A 23 -5.33 35.26 11.28
N ALA A 24 -6.00 35.29 10.13
CA ALA A 24 -6.39 36.52 9.45
C ALA A 24 -7.63 37.17 10.09
N ASN A 25 -8.65 36.37 10.45
CA ASN A 25 -9.85 36.85 11.11
C ASN A 25 -10.31 35.88 12.21
N ARG A 26 -10.08 36.26 13.48
CA ARG A 26 -10.41 35.42 14.64
C ARG A 26 -11.90 35.16 14.85
N THR A 27 -12.78 36.03 14.34
CA THR A 27 -14.23 35.89 14.52
C THR A 27 -14.89 35.06 13.43
N ILE A 28 -14.13 34.57 12.44
CA ILE A 28 -14.69 33.78 11.35
C ILE A 28 -15.33 32.49 11.86
N VAL A 29 -16.61 32.29 11.51
CA VAL A 29 -17.33 31.05 11.79
C VAL A 29 -16.94 30.03 10.73
N VAL A 30 -16.22 29.00 11.16
CA VAL A 30 -15.82 27.89 10.30
C VAL A 30 -16.84 26.77 10.44
N LYS A 31 -17.32 26.27 9.31
CA LYS A 31 -18.29 25.17 9.22
C LYS A 31 -17.83 24.15 8.20
N ARG A 32 -18.25 22.89 8.34
CA ARG A 32 -17.90 21.75 7.51
C ARG A 32 -19.11 21.23 6.73
N ALA A 33 -19.03 21.17 5.41
CA ALA A 33 -20.01 20.49 4.58
C ALA A 33 -19.64 19.00 4.50
N ARG A 34 -20.53 18.07 4.85
CA ARG A 34 -20.28 16.62 4.73
C ARG A 34 -21.12 15.99 3.63
N PHE A 35 -20.46 15.34 2.68
CA PHE A 35 -21.06 14.62 1.56
C PHE A 35 -20.20 13.40 1.20
N SER A 36 -20.82 12.37 0.63
CA SER A 36 -20.10 11.13 0.25
C SER A 36 -19.87 11.03 -1.25
N ALA A 37 -20.61 11.79 -2.05
CA ALA A 37 -20.51 11.83 -3.49
C ALA A 37 -20.84 13.24 -4.02
N ILE A 38 -20.28 13.56 -5.19
CA ILE A 38 -20.52 14.83 -5.88
C ILE A 38 -21.85 14.72 -6.67
N ILE A 39 -22.96 14.72 -5.92
CA ILE A 39 -24.32 14.64 -6.45
C ILE A 39 -25.09 15.86 -5.97
N ALA A 40 -25.79 16.56 -6.87
CA ALA A 40 -26.47 17.82 -6.57
C ALA A 40 -27.29 17.77 -5.27
N ARG A 41 -28.15 16.74 -5.11
CA ARG A 41 -28.95 16.54 -3.89
C ARG A 41 -28.10 16.45 -2.61
N GLN A 42 -26.97 15.76 -2.65
CA GLN A 42 -26.09 15.62 -1.47
C GLN A 42 -25.36 16.93 -1.16
N ILE A 43 -24.88 17.63 -2.18
CA ILE A 43 -24.20 18.91 -2.02
C ILE A 43 -25.17 19.97 -1.45
N HIS A 44 -26.39 20.06 -1.99
CA HIS A 44 -27.41 20.97 -1.45
C HIS A 44 -27.74 20.66 0.01
N ARG A 45 -27.95 19.39 0.36
CA ARG A 45 -28.19 18.98 1.75
C ARG A 45 -27.01 19.33 2.67
N ALA A 46 -25.77 19.12 2.21
CA ALA A 46 -24.57 19.41 2.98
C ALA A 46 -24.37 20.92 3.21
N ALA A 47 -24.75 21.75 2.24
CA ALA A 47 -24.71 23.20 2.36
C ALA A 47 -25.79 23.75 3.30
N GLN A 48 -26.97 23.13 3.32
CA GLN A 48 -28.09 23.51 4.19
C GLN A 48 -27.93 23.01 5.64
N HIS A 49 -27.23 21.89 5.84
CA HIS A 49 -26.99 21.30 7.17
C HIS A 49 -25.49 21.18 7.46
N PRO A 50 -24.76 22.30 7.59
CA PRO A 50 -23.35 22.27 7.88
C PRO A 50 -23.07 21.80 9.31
N VAL A 51 -22.01 21.01 9.49
CA VAL A 51 -21.56 20.50 10.79
C VAL A 51 -20.31 21.24 11.26
N GLU A 52 -19.90 21.01 12.51
CA GLU A 52 -18.60 21.48 13.00
C GLU A 52 -17.46 20.63 12.43
N LEU A 53 -16.28 21.22 12.35
CA LEU A 53 -15.10 20.51 11.87
C LEU A 53 -14.59 19.54 12.95
N ASP A 54 -14.29 18.31 12.57
CA ASP A 54 -13.92 17.28 13.54
C ASP A 54 -12.48 17.48 14.04
N HIS A 55 -12.35 17.92 15.30
CA HIS A 55 -11.05 18.13 15.95
C HIS A 55 -10.38 16.83 16.43
N ALA A 56 -11.11 15.70 16.52
CA ALA A 56 -10.57 14.42 16.97
C ALA A 56 -9.59 13.82 15.94
N SER A 57 -9.73 14.19 14.66
CA SER A 57 -8.78 13.87 13.58
C SER A 57 -7.32 14.22 13.91
N ARG A 58 -7.07 15.17 14.83
CA ARG A 58 -5.71 15.48 15.32
C ARG A 58 -5.00 14.30 15.98
N ARG A 59 -5.72 13.41 16.67
CA ARG A 59 -5.12 12.26 17.39
C ARG A 59 -4.59 11.18 16.45
N TYR A 60 -5.16 11.04 15.25
CA TYR A 60 -4.64 10.11 14.25
C TYR A 60 -3.22 10.49 13.84
N ARG A 61 -2.94 11.80 13.76
CA ARG A 61 -1.69 12.31 13.22
C ARG A 61 -0.50 12.24 14.18
N SER A 62 -0.72 12.14 15.50
CA SER A 62 0.38 11.88 16.45
C SER A 62 1.01 10.50 16.23
N THR A 63 0.24 9.53 15.74
CA THR A 63 0.75 8.20 15.34
C THR A 63 1.46 8.26 13.99
N ASP A 64 0.97 9.10 13.06
CA ASP A 64 1.63 9.33 11.76
C ASP A 64 2.89 10.19 11.86
N SER A 65 3.01 11.12 12.81
CA SER A 65 4.18 12.04 12.87
C SER A 65 5.49 11.37 13.23
N THR A 66 5.45 10.17 13.84
CA THR A 66 6.63 9.38 14.18
C THR A 66 7.24 8.72 12.93
N GLN A 67 6.41 8.24 12.00
CA GLN A 67 6.89 7.54 10.80
C GLN A 67 7.80 8.38 9.88
N PRO A 68 7.51 9.67 9.60
CA PRO A 68 8.40 10.55 8.84
C PRO A 68 9.76 10.78 9.49
N GLN A 69 9.84 10.77 10.82
CA GLN A 69 11.11 11.00 11.53
C GLN A 69 12.02 9.78 11.41
N ASP A 70 11.47 8.59 11.68
CA ASP A 70 12.21 7.33 11.52
C ASP A 70 12.58 7.11 10.05
N GLY A 71 11.63 7.31 9.12
CA GLY A 71 11.86 7.20 7.68
C GLY A 71 12.99 8.10 7.19
N ALA A 72 13.00 9.37 7.62
CA ALA A 72 14.06 10.32 7.25
C ALA A 72 15.41 9.95 7.88
N ALA A 73 15.43 9.51 9.14
CA ALA A 73 16.65 9.09 9.83
C ALA A 73 17.29 7.87 9.14
N PHE A 74 16.51 6.82 8.89
CA PHE A 74 16.98 5.61 8.22
C PHE A 74 17.37 5.86 6.76
N THR A 75 16.60 6.67 6.01
CA THR A 75 16.94 7.05 4.64
C THR A 75 18.30 7.75 4.56
N ARG A 76 18.53 8.75 5.44
CA ARG A 76 19.81 9.46 5.48
C ARG A 76 20.96 8.55 5.88
N MET A 77 20.77 7.76 6.94
CA MET A 77 21.79 6.82 7.40
C MET A 77 22.17 5.82 6.30
N GLN A 78 21.20 5.15 5.69
CA GLN A 78 21.45 4.17 4.63
C GLN A 78 22.10 4.81 3.40
N THR A 79 21.57 5.95 2.93
CA THR A 79 22.10 6.64 1.75
C THR A 79 23.56 7.04 1.96
N LEU A 80 23.89 7.72 3.07
CA LEU A 80 25.24 8.18 3.35
C LEU A 80 26.21 7.01 3.59
N SER A 81 25.78 5.98 4.33
CA SER A 81 26.62 4.81 4.58
C SER A 81 26.90 4.01 3.31
N LEU A 82 25.92 3.82 2.43
CA LEU A 82 26.08 3.05 1.19
C LEU A 82 26.84 3.81 0.12
N GLN A 83 26.62 5.12 -0.01
CA GLN A 83 27.37 5.99 -0.91
C GLN A 83 28.86 6.02 -0.57
N ASN A 84 29.20 6.10 0.72
CA ASN A 84 30.60 6.08 1.16
C ASN A 84 31.27 4.72 0.95
N ARG A 85 30.49 3.63 0.97
CA ARG A 85 31.04 2.26 0.91
C ARG A 85 31.11 1.68 -0.50
N PHE A 86 30.18 2.04 -1.38
CA PHE A 86 30.12 1.49 -2.74
C PHE A 86 29.89 2.58 -3.77
N GLN A 87 30.81 2.69 -4.74
CA GLN A 87 30.69 3.66 -5.84
C GLN A 87 29.42 3.48 -6.67
N VAL A 88 28.86 2.26 -6.71
CA VAL A 88 27.60 1.93 -7.41
C VAL A 88 26.41 2.75 -6.88
N PHE A 89 26.47 3.20 -5.62
CA PHE A 89 25.45 4.04 -5.00
C PHE A 89 25.78 5.53 -5.06
N SER A 90 26.91 5.94 -5.63
CA SER A 90 27.27 7.36 -5.76
C SER A 90 26.17 8.13 -6.47
N GLY A 91 25.68 9.21 -5.83
CA GLY A 91 24.58 10.03 -6.33
C GLY A 91 23.18 9.36 -6.28
N LYS A 92 23.04 8.15 -5.74
CA LYS A 92 21.75 7.45 -5.62
C LYS A 92 21.18 7.58 -4.21
N LEU A 93 19.87 7.85 -4.14
CA LEU A 93 19.11 7.88 -2.90
C LEU A 93 18.62 6.48 -2.55
N VAL A 94 18.85 6.04 -1.31
CA VAL A 94 18.29 4.79 -0.77
C VAL A 94 17.25 5.16 0.28
N SER A 95 15.97 5.09 -0.11
CA SER A 95 14.85 5.46 0.75
C SER A 95 14.41 4.29 1.64
N TYR A 96 14.02 4.63 2.86
CA TYR A 96 13.42 3.72 3.82
C TYR A 96 12.10 4.30 4.33
N GLY A 97 11.07 3.45 4.34
CA GLY A 97 9.78 3.75 4.95
C GLY A 97 9.29 2.56 5.78
N PRO A 98 8.74 2.78 6.99
CA PRO A 98 8.29 1.69 7.87
C PRO A 98 7.17 0.83 7.25
N CYS A 99 6.35 1.40 6.35
CA CYS A 99 5.37 0.64 5.56
C CYS A 99 5.96 0.15 4.21
N GLN A 100 6.86 0.92 3.61
CA GLN A 100 7.49 0.57 2.32
C GLN A 100 8.37 -0.69 2.44
N PHE A 101 9.14 -0.81 3.52
CA PHE A 101 10.07 -1.91 3.73
C PHE A 101 9.39 -3.29 3.83
N PRO A 102 8.35 -3.49 4.68
CA PRO A 102 7.61 -4.76 4.70
C PRO A 102 6.87 -5.03 3.38
N THR A 103 6.41 -3.98 2.68
CA THR A 103 5.78 -4.13 1.35
C THR A 103 6.75 -4.72 0.33
N LEU A 104 8.01 -4.26 0.32
CA LEU A 104 9.06 -4.86 -0.50
C LEU A 104 9.34 -6.31 -0.08
N GLY A 105 9.26 -6.61 1.21
CA GLY A 105 9.35 -7.96 1.75
C GLY A 105 8.39 -8.95 1.09
N PHE A 106 7.15 -8.54 0.83
CA PHE A 106 6.15 -9.37 0.13
C PHE A 106 6.52 -9.72 -1.32
N VAL A 107 7.43 -8.97 -1.94
CA VAL A 107 7.93 -9.27 -3.30
C VAL A 107 9.22 -10.08 -3.22
N VAL A 108 10.15 -9.67 -2.36
CA VAL A 108 11.49 -10.28 -2.24
C VAL A 108 11.42 -11.68 -1.63
N GLN A 109 10.54 -11.91 -0.67
CA GLN A 109 10.41 -13.22 -0.01
C GLN A 109 9.95 -14.32 -0.98
N PRO A 110 8.85 -14.18 -1.74
CA PRO A 110 8.46 -15.16 -2.75
C PRO A 110 9.52 -15.34 -3.84
N TYR A 111 10.18 -14.25 -4.27
CA TYR A 111 11.28 -14.33 -5.24
C TYR A 111 12.40 -15.24 -4.75
N ASN A 112 12.83 -15.09 -3.49
CA ASN A 112 13.86 -15.94 -2.89
C ASN A 112 13.39 -17.40 -2.71
N GLN A 113 12.11 -17.61 -2.38
CA GLN A 113 11.54 -18.97 -2.27
C GLN A 113 11.59 -19.71 -3.61
N VAL A 114 11.21 -19.05 -4.70
CA VAL A 114 11.27 -19.63 -6.05
C VAL A 114 12.72 -19.85 -6.47
N LYS A 115 13.60 -18.88 -6.24
CA LYS A 115 15.02 -18.98 -6.61
C LYS A 115 15.75 -20.11 -5.88
N ASN A 116 15.40 -20.34 -4.61
CA ASN A 116 15.98 -21.39 -3.78
C ASN A 116 15.16 -22.69 -3.79
N PHE A 117 14.15 -22.78 -4.64
CA PHE A 117 13.33 -23.98 -4.75
C PHE A 117 14.18 -25.11 -5.34
N VAL A 118 14.33 -26.18 -4.57
CA VAL A 118 14.96 -27.42 -5.04
C VAL A 118 13.85 -28.33 -5.53
N THR A 119 13.86 -28.68 -6.81
CA THR A 119 12.86 -29.60 -7.38
C THR A 119 13.10 -31.00 -6.85
N GLU A 120 12.06 -31.61 -6.29
CA GLU A 120 12.06 -33.00 -5.86
C GLU A 120 11.18 -33.83 -6.78
N SER A 121 11.73 -34.90 -7.35
CA SER A 121 10.97 -35.84 -8.17
C SER A 121 10.04 -36.65 -7.28
N PHE A 122 8.77 -36.72 -7.67
CA PHE A 122 7.78 -37.59 -7.02
C PHE A 122 7.02 -38.39 -8.07
N GLN A 123 6.45 -39.52 -7.66
CA GLN A 123 5.62 -40.36 -8.50
C GLN A 123 4.15 -40.20 -8.09
N LEU A 124 3.26 -40.08 -9.07
CA LEU A 124 1.82 -40.02 -8.87
C LEU A 124 1.17 -41.13 -9.70
N ASP A 125 0.43 -42.02 -9.07
CA ASP A 125 -0.39 -43.00 -9.77
C ASP A 125 -1.74 -42.36 -10.10
N ILE A 126 -2.02 -42.12 -11.38
CA ILE A 126 -3.26 -41.48 -11.83
C ILE A 126 -4.20 -42.55 -12.40
N LEU A 127 -5.40 -42.66 -11.80
CA LEU A 127 -6.48 -43.51 -12.30
C LEU A 127 -7.48 -42.67 -13.10
N GLN A 128 -7.59 -42.92 -14.41
CA GLN A 128 -8.60 -42.29 -15.25
C GLN A 128 -9.74 -43.30 -15.51
N LEU A 129 -10.94 -42.96 -15.03
CA LEU A 129 -12.16 -43.72 -15.24
C LEU A 129 -12.95 -43.12 -16.40
N ASP A 130 -13.22 -43.94 -17.42
CA ASP A 130 -14.10 -43.59 -18.53
C ASP A 130 -15.39 -44.41 -18.40
N ARG A 131 -16.55 -43.75 -18.27
CA ARG A 131 -17.84 -44.41 -18.07
C ARG A 131 -18.27 -45.28 -19.27
N SER A 132 -17.65 -45.09 -20.44
CA SER A 132 -17.91 -45.89 -21.64
C SER A 132 -17.08 -47.17 -21.73
N ARG A 133 -16.05 -47.32 -20.87
CA ARG A 133 -15.12 -48.45 -20.89
C ARG A 133 -15.15 -49.22 -19.57
N SER A 134 -15.12 -50.55 -19.65
CA SER A 134 -15.16 -51.45 -18.49
C SER A 134 -13.84 -51.56 -17.74
N VAL A 135 -12.71 -51.07 -18.29
CA VAL A 135 -11.37 -51.21 -17.70
C VAL A 135 -10.75 -49.84 -17.45
N PRO A 136 -10.33 -49.52 -16.21
CA PRO A 136 -9.62 -48.29 -15.90
C PRO A 136 -8.26 -48.22 -16.59
N ARG A 137 -7.81 -47.02 -16.96
CA ARG A 137 -6.41 -46.79 -17.34
C ARG A 137 -5.64 -46.19 -16.17
N THR A 138 -4.53 -46.82 -15.82
CA THR A 138 -3.51 -46.27 -14.93
C THR A 138 -2.40 -45.64 -15.76
N PHE A 139 -2.09 -44.37 -15.49
CA PHE A 139 -0.92 -43.69 -16.06
C PHE A 139 0.11 -43.48 -14.95
N ARG A 140 1.38 -43.68 -15.31
CA ARG A 140 2.53 -43.45 -14.44
C ARG A 140 3.43 -42.45 -15.17
N ASP A 141 3.21 -41.17 -14.91
CA ASP A 141 3.98 -40.08 -15.53
C ASP A 141 4.91 -39.45 -14.49
N GLU A 142 6.17 -39.24 -14.89
CA GLU A 142 7.09 -38.33 -14.19
C GLU A 142 6.73 -36.89 -14.58
N LEU A 143 5.83 -36.28 -13.81
CA LEU A 143 5.56 -34.85 -13.91
C LEU A 143 6.83 -34.11 -13.44
N PHE A 144 7.30 -33.11 -14.20
CA PHE A 144 8.47 -32.22 -13.95
C PHE A 144 9.83 -32.53 -14.63
N SER A 145 9.93 -33.46 -15.59
CA SER A 145 11.18 -33.65 -16.38
C SER A 145 11.48 -32.52 -17.39
N THR A 146 10.51 -31.65 -17.70
CA THR A 146 10.70 -30.60 -18.71
C THR A 146 11.39 -29.37 -18.09
N ARG A 147 12.64 -29.12 -18.51
CA ARG A 147 13.35 -27.87 -18.22
C ARG A 147 12.51 -26.68 -18.66
N VAL A 148 12.31 -25.72 -17.77
CA VAL A 148 11.79 -24.39 -18.07
C VAL A 148 12.94 -23.57 -18.69
N GLU A 149 13.38 -23.98 -19.88
CA GLU A 149 14.23 -23.19 -20.77
C GLU A 149 13.34 -22.75 -21.93
N ASP A 150 12.53 -21.71 -21.73
CA ASP A 150 11.98 -20.81 -22.77
C ASP A 150 10.89 -19.91 -22.16
N VAL A 151 11.32 -18.93 -21.36
CA VAL A 151 10.59 -17.67 -21.21
C VAL A 151 11.63 -16.55 -21.33
N SER A 152 12.04 -16.29 -22.56
CA SER A 152 12.68 -15.04 -22.95
C SER A 152 11.63 -13.92 -22.95
N LEU A 153 11.96 -12.81 -22.28
CA LEU A 153 11.27 -11.52 -22.39
C LEU A 153 11.44 -10.93 -23.80
#